data_AF-A0A2R4C6D5-F1
#
_entry.id   AF-A0A2R4C6D5-F1
#
_cell.length_a   1.000
_cell.length_b   1.000
_cell.length_c   1.000
_cell.angle_alpha   90.00
_cell.angle_beta   90.00
_cell.angle_gamma   90.00
#
_symmetry.space_group_name_H-M   'P 1'
#
loop_
_entity.id
_entity.type
_entity.pdbx_description
1 polymer ?
#
loop_
_entity_poly.entity_id
_entity_poly.type
_entity_poly.pdbx_seq_one_letter_code
_entity_poly.pdbx_strand_id
1 'polypeptide(L)'
;MSWTSPADSQILAIHAALMPTDNGDGEIVYFGGDQHNPAFINSPRNVDATRRMNCVTRAIAYVRSPAHDLFCCGHAQLPDGRLLIGGGTAYFPQNIPPGRTRMATAAWATSPGIAAPASITRTAAS
;
A
#
# COMPACT_ATOMS: atom_id res chain seq x y z
N MET A 1 5.04 -16.78 23.89
CA MET A 1 5.42 -15.80 22.85
C MET A 1 6.22 -14.71 23.54
N SER A 2 7.48 -14.52 23.16
CA SER A 2 8.33 -13.45 23.70
C SER A 2 8.30 -12.28 22.72
N TRP A 3 7.99 -11.08 23.22
CA TRP A 3 8.10 -9.86 22.43
C TRP A 3 9.54 -9.37 22.46
N THR A 4 10.12 -9.11 21.29
CA THR A 4 11.37 -8.35 21.17
C THR A 4 11.05 -6.87 20.96
N SER A 5 12.07 -6.00 21.02
CA SER A 5 11.90 -4.58 20.70
C SER A 5 11.24 -4.39 19.32
N PRO A 6 10.29 -3.45 19.17
CA PRO A 6 9.65 -3.18 17.89
C PRO A 6 10.70 -2.74 16.85
N ALA A 7 10.61 -3.28 15.63
CA ALA A 7 11.33 -2.72 14.50
C ALA A 7 10.64 -1.43 14.06
N ASP A 8 11.41 -0.38 13.77
CA ASP A 8 10.89 0.87 13.21
C ASP A 8 10.43 0.63 11.77
N SER A 9 9.13 0.78 11.50
CA SER A 9 8.55 0.60 10.17
C SER A 9 8.88 1.72 9.19
N GLN A 10 9.44 2.85 9.64
CA GLN A 10 9.73 4.09 8.90
C GLN A 10 8.51 4.84 8.33
N ILE A 11 7.36 4.19 8.26
CA ILE A 11 6.06 4.74 7.80
C ILE A 11 4.94 4.21 8.68
N LEU A 12 3.78 4.86 8.65
CA LEU A 12 2.56 4.31 9.24
C LEU A 12 2.04 3.14 8.38
N ALA A 13 2.34 1.91 8.81
CA ALA A 13 1.97 0.68 8.11
C ALA A 13 0.52 0.29 8.39
N ILE A 14 -0.41 0.72 7.54
CA ILE A 14 -1.86 0.45 7.70
C ILE A 14 -2.24 -0.90 7.08
N HIS A 15 -1.67 -1.20 5.92
CA HIS A 15 -1.84 -2.47 5.22
C HIS A 15 -0.51 -3.19 5.13
N ALA A 16 -0.53 -4.52 5.22
CA ALA A 16 0.65 -5.36 5.08
C ALA A 16 0.30 -6.70 4.44
N ALA A 17 1.19 -7.21 3.61
CA ALA A 17 1.09 -8.52 2.98
C ALA A 17 2.46 -9.22 3.00
N LEU A 18 2.45 -10.51 3.36
CA LEU A 18 3.61 -11.39 3.19
C LEU A 18 3.69 -11.79 1.72
N MET A 19 4.86 -11.65 1.11
CA MET A 19 5.10 -11.94 -0.31
C MET A 19 6.17 -13.02 -0.43
N PRO A 20 5.97 -14.03 -1.30
CA PRO A 20 7.03 -14.96 -1.64
C PRO A 20 8.13 -14.23 -2.43
N THR A 21 9.37 -14.64 -2.22
CA THR A 21 10.52 -14.21 -3.02
C THR A 21 11.21 -15.41 -3.64
N ASP A 22 11.83 -15.23 -4.79
CA ASP A 22 12.50 -16.33 -5.52
C ASP A 22 13.64 -16.97 -4.72
N ASN A 23 14.27 -16.20 -3.83
CA ASN A 23 15.33 -16.69 -2.96
C ASN A 23 14.81 -17.40 -1.69
N GLY A 24 13.48 -17.48 -1.49
CA GLY A 24 12.86 -18.18 -0.37
C GLY A 24 12.81 -17.43 0.96
N ASP A 25 13.43 -16.25 1.05
CA ASP A 25 13.46 -15.45 2.29
C ASP A 25 12.08 -14.92 2.70
N GLY A 26 11.23 -14.61 1.71
CA GLY A 26 9.98 -13.89 1.91
C GLY A 26 10.19 -12.42 2.28
N GLU A 27 9.23 -11.58 1.88
CA GLU A 27 9.23 -10.16 2.19
C GLU A 27 7.86 -9.73 2.73
N ILE A 28 7.83 -8.87 3.73
CA ILE A 28 6.60 -8.17 4.13
C ILE A 28 6.57 -6.84 3.38
N VAL A 29 5.59 -6.67 2.49
CA VAL A 29 5.30 -5.39 1.85
C VAL A 29 4.22 -4.71 2.65
N TYR A 30 4.44 -3.44 3.02
CA TYR A 30 3.49 -2.67 3.82
C TYR A 30 3.40 -1.24 3.33
N PHE A 31 2.20 -0.67 3.44
CA PHE A 31 1.90 0.65 2.90
C PHE A 31 0.80 1.37 3.67
N GLY A 32 0.85 2.70 3.64
CA GLY A 32 -0.03 3.58 4.42
C GLY A 32 -0.78 4.64 3.63
N GLY A 33 -0.46 4.84 2.34
CA GLY A 33 -1.05 5.93 1.56
C GLY A 33 -0.63 7.31 2.07
N ASP A 34 -1.59 8.20 2.31
CA ASP A 34 -1.35 9.53 2.92
C ASP A 34 -0.95 9.49 4.42
N GLN A 35 -0.91 8.29 5.02
CA GLN A 35 -0.61 8.03 6.42
C GLN A 35 -1.58 8.71 7.40
N HIS A 36 -2.76 9.08 6.93
CA HIS A 36 -3.73 9.91 7.64
C HIS A 36 -3.10 11.18 8.25
N ASN A 37 -2.06 11.71 7.62
CA ASN A 37 -1.42 12.92 8.09
C ASN A 37 -2.34 14.11 7.76
N PRO A 38 -2.78 14.91 8.76
CA PRO A 38 -3.68 16.04 8.52
C PRO A 38 -3.18 17.04 7.48
N ALA A 39 -1.86 17.16 7.29
CA ALA A 39 -1.25 18.02 6.28
C ALA A 39 -1.40 17.48 4.84
N PHE A 40 -1.66 16.18 4.69
CA PHE A 40 -1.68 15.46 3.41
C PHE A 40 -3.05 14.91 3.03
N ILE A 41 -4.02 14.97 3.95
CA ILE A 41 -5.43 14.67 3.67
C ILE A 41 -5.87 15.45 2.41
N ASN A 42 -6.41 14.71 1.42
CA ASN A 42 -6.88 15.23 0.12
C ASN A 42 -5.79 15.81 -0.80
N SER A 43 -4.50 15.64 -0.48
CA SER A 43 -3.40 16.08 -1.33
C SER A 43 -2.85 14.90 -2.15
N PRO A 44 -2.83 15.00 -3.49
CA PRO A 44 -2.30 13.93 -4.33
C PRO A 44 -0.76 13.81 -4.27
N ARG A 45 -0.06 14.70 -3.55
CA ARG A 45 1.41 14.79 -3.60
C ARG A 45 2.14 13.92 -2.59
N ASN A 46 1.49 13.44 -1.53
CA ASN A 46 2.17 12.81 -0.39
C ASN A 46 1.57 11.45 0.00
N VAL A 47 1.38 10.56 -0.98
CA VAL A 47 0.89 9.18 -0.78
C VAL A 47 2.02 8.13 -0.85
N ASP A 48 3.28 8.58 -0.91
CA ASP A 48 4.43 7.70 -1.09
C ASP A 48 4.93 7.07 0.22
N ALA A 49 4.08 6.20 0.77
CA ALA A 49 4.33 5.48 2.00
C ALA A 49 4.25 3.98 1.76
N THR A 50 5.20 3.42 1.00
CA THR A 50 5.36 1.97 0.81
C THR A 50 6.78 1.55 1.20
N ARG A 51 6.88 0.42 1.90
CA ARG A 51 8.15 -0.20 2.28
C ARG A 51 8.05 -1.71 2.11
N ARG A 52 9.20 -2.35 1.98
CA ARG A 52 9.32 -3.81 2.09
C ARG A 52 10.36 -4.16 3.15
N MET A 53 10.12 -5.23 3.87
CA MET A 53 11.05 -5.78 4.86
C MET A 53 11.36 -7.24 4.51
N ASN A 54 12.63 -7.58 4.36
CA ASN A 54 13.06 -8.98 4.20
C ASN A 54 12.87 -9.73 5.54
N CYS A 55 12.24 -10.90 5.51
CA CYS A 55 11.86 -11.61 6.75
C CYS A 55 13.06 -12.22 7.48
N VAL A 56 14.17 -12.47 6.79
CA VAL A 56 15.38 -13.07 7.34
C VAL A 56 16.33 -11.99 7.85
N THR A 57 16.71 -11.06 6.99
CA THR A 57 17.70 -10.01 7.30
C THR A 57 17.09 -8.84 8.09
N ARG A 58 15.76 -8.71 8.07
CA ARG A 58 15.01 -7.56 8.63
C ARG A 58 15.36 -6.22 8.00
N ALA A 59 16.04 -6.25 6.85
CA ALA A 59 16.38 -5.04 6.11
C ALA A 59 15.10 -4.41 5.53
N ILE A 60 14.92 -3.11 5.76
CA ILE A 60 13.82 -2.33 5.22
C ILE A 60 14.31 -1.57 3.98
N ALA A 61 13.56 -1.67 2.90
CA ALA A 61 13.85 -0.96 1.65
C ALA A 61 12.65 -0.11 1.22
N TYR A 62 12.96 1.06 0.64
CA TYR A 62 11.99 1.92 -0.02
C TYR A 62 11.47 1.24 -1.30
N VAL A 63 10.15 1.35 -1.51
CA VAL A 63 9.49 1.01 -2.75
C VAL A 63 8.59 2.18 -3.11
N ARG A 64 8.65 2.62 -4.38
CA ARG A 64 7.79 3.70 -4.85
C ARG A 64 6.34 3.25 -4.83
N SER A 65 5.52 4.00 -4.11
CA SER A 65 4.09 3.77 -4.03
C SER A 65 3.42 4.10 -5.37
N PRO A 66 2.25 3.49 -5.68
CA PRO A 66 1.41 3.94 -6.77
C PRO A 66 1.03 5.42 -6.62
N ALA A 67 0.68 6.08 -7.73
CA ALA A 67 0.25 7.49 -7.72
C ALA A 67 -1.12 7.73 -7.06
N HIS A 68 -1.72 6.70 -6.46
CA HIS A 68 -3.03 6.73 -5.82
C HIS A 68 -2.87 6.47 -4.32
N ASP A 69 -3.73 7.10 -3.53
CA ASP A 69 -3.76 6.87 -2.09
C ASP A 69 -4.32 5.48 -1.78
N LEU A 70 -3.46 4.61 -1.26
CA LEU A 70 -3.82 3.24 -0.88
C LEU A 70 -4.44 3.15 0.52
N PHE A 71 -4.65 4.27 1.21
CA PHE A 71 -5.42 4.26 2.45
C PHE A 71 -6.82 3.68 2.19
N CYS A 72 -7.28 2.81 3.09
CA CYS A 72 -8.57 2.09 2.94
C CYS A 72 -8.71 1.20 1.68
N CYS A 73 -7.64 0.84 0.98
CA CYS A 73 -7.76 -0.15 -0.10
C CYS A 73 -8.04 -1.56 0.45
N GLY A 74 -8.53 -2.44 -0.42
CA GLY A 74 -8.48 -3.89 -0.21
C GLY A 74 -7.30 -4.50 -0.98
N HIS A 75 -6.78 -5.63 -0.50
CA HIS A 75 -5.72 -6.36 -1.20
C HIS A 75 -5.92 -7.88 -1.14
N ALA A 76 -5.49 -8.58 -2.18
CA ALA A 76 -5.56 -10.03 -2.29
C ALA A 76 -4.32 -10.58 -3.00
N GLN A 77 -3.80 -11.70 -2.53
CA GLN A 77 -2.77 -12.43 -3.26
C GLN A 77 -3.39 -13.14 -4.47
N LEU A 78 -2.71 -13.05 -5.60
CA LEU A 78 -3.04 -13.77 -6.82
C LEU A 78 -2.30 -15.11 -6.87
N PRO A 79 -2.80 -16.10 -7.64
CA PRO A 79 -2.17 -17.43 -7.74
C PRO A 79 -0.73 -17.42 -8.27
N ASP A 80 -0.35 -16.36 -8.99
CA ASP A 80 0.99 -16.16 -9.54
C ASP A 80 1.96 -15.46 -8.58
N GLY A 81 1.56 -15.28 -7.31
CA GLY A 81 2.37 -14.65 -6.28
C GLY A 81 2.36 -13.12 -6.31
N ARG A 82 1.54 -12.50 -7.16
CA ARG A 82 1.35 -11.04 -7.20
C ARG A 82 0.36 -10.56 -6.14
N LEU A 83 0.49 -9.31 -5.71
CA LEU A 83 -0.48 -8.67 -4.81
C LEU A 83 -1.41 -7.76 -5.60
N LEU A 84 -2.68 -8.15 -5.76
CA LEU A 84 -3.71 -7.27 -6.29
C LEU A 84 -4.16 -6.31 -5.20
N ILE A 85 -4.06 -5.01 -5.48
CA ILE A 85 -4.62 -3.96 -4.63
C ILE A 85 -5.74 -3.29 -5.40
N GLY A 86 -6.89 -3.10 -4.75
CA GLY A 86 -8.09 -2.48 -5.31
C GLY A 86 -8.66 -1.42 -4.37
N GLY A 87 -9.09 -0.29 -4.92
CA GLY A 87 -9.73 0.77 -4.12
C GLY A 87 -8.76 1.90 -3.77
N GLY A 88 -8.90 2.43 -2.55
CA GLY A 88 -8.12 3.55 -2.05
C GLY A 88 -8.97 4.78 -1.72
N THR A 89 -8.33 5.79 -1.14
CA THR A 89 -9.01 7.01 -0.72
C THR A 89 -8.84 8.13 -1.74
N ALA A 90 -9.91 8.51 -2.44
CA ALA A 90 -9.87 9.68 -3.31
C ALA A 90 -9.92 10.98 -2.50
N TYR A 91 -10.71 10.95 -1.43
CA TYR A 91 -11.06 12.12 -0.65
C TYR A 91 -11.52 11.69 0.74
N PHE A 92 -10.91 12.25 1.77
CA PHE A 92 -11.43 12.22 3.13
C PHE A 92 -12.35 13.42 3.34
N PRO A 93 -13.63 13.17 3.57
CA PRO A 93 -14.54 14.22 3.95
C PRO A 93 -14.22 14.76 5.35
N GLN A 94 -13.80 16.02 5.45
CA GLN A 94 -13.80 16.72 6.73
C GLN A 94 -15.25 17.09 7.08
N ASN A 95 -15.76 16.60 8.22
CA ASN A 95 -17.10 16.90 8.73
C ASN A 95 -18.26 16.69 7.73
N ILE A 96 -18.44 15.47 7.20
CA ILE A 96 -19.63 15.14 6.38
C ILE A 96 -20.59 14.20 7.13
N PRO A 97 -21.91 14.48 7.12
CA PRO A 97 -22.93 13.55 7.60
C PRO A 97 -22.86 12.20 6.85
N PRO A 98 -23.19 11.07 7.49
CA PRO A 98 -23.05 9.75 6.87
C PRO A 98 -23.76 9.67 5.51
N GLY A 99 -23.07 9.16 4.47
CA GLY A 99 -23.66 8.86 3.15
C GLY A 99 -23.05 9.53 1.90
N ARG A 100 -21.90 10.24 2.00
CA ARG A 100 -21.26 10.94 0.86
C ARG A 100 -19.75 10.69 0.70
N THR A 101 -19.30 9.44 0.78
CA THR A 101 -17.90 9.07 0.50
C THR A 101 -17.68 8.78 -0.99
N ARG A 102 -16.66 9.41 -1.59
CA ARG A 102 -16.16 9.07 -2.93
C ARG A 102 -14.94 8.15 -2.76
N MET A 103 -15.04 6.90 -3.21
CA MET A 103 -13.91 5.97 -3.20
C MET A 103 -13.13 6.09 -4.51
N ALA A 104 -11.79 6.04 -4.43
CA ALA A 104 -10.97 5.81 -5.62
C ALA A 104 -10.95 4.29 -5.87
N THR A 105 -11.00 3.87 -7.13
CA THR A 105 -10.70 2.48 -7.49
C THR A 105 -9.43 2.49 -8.33
N ALA A 106 -8.32 2.08 -7.74
CA ALA A 106 -7.05 1.84 -8.40
C ALA A 106 -6.71 0.35 -8.30
N ALA A 107 -6.40 -0.30 -9.43
CA ALA A 107 -5.89 -1.67 -9.46
C ALA A 107 -4.37 -1.64 -9.65
N TRP A 108 -3.61 -2.23 -8.73
CA TRP A 108 -2.14 -2.35 -8.82
C TRP A 108 -1.69 -3.77 -8.50
N ALA A 109 -0.70 -4.28 -9.24
CA ALA A 109 -0.09 -5.58 -9.00
C ALA A 109 1.44 -5.45 -8.85
N THR A 110 1.99 -5.92 -7.72
CA THR A 110 3.43 -6.17 -7.59
C THR A 110 3.79 -7.48 -8.27
N SER A 111 4.92 -7.55 -8.97
CA SER A 111 5.42 -8.86 -9.42
C SER A 111 6.26 -9.53 -8.34
N PRO A 112 6.41 -10.87 -8.38
CA PRO A 112 7.38 -11.58 -7.53
C PRO A 112 8.78 -11.00 -7.81
N GLY A 113 9.44 -10.50 -6.77
CA GLY A 113 10.79 -9.93 -6.86
C GLY A 113 10.95 -8.51 -7.43
N ILE A 114 9.88 -7.74 -7.66
CA ILE A 114 9.96 -6.54 -8.54
C ILE A 114 10.09 -5.18 -7.85
N ALA A 115 11.05 -4.40 -8.34
CA ALA A 115 11.06 -2.95 -8.35
C ALA A 115 9.93 -2.44 -9.29
N ALA A 116 9.01 -1.62 -8.78
CA ALA A 116 7.98 -0.90 -9.55
C ALA A 116 8.59 -0.26 -10.82
N PRO A 117 7.94 -0.22 -12.02
CA PRO A 117 6.54 0.24 -12.24
C PRO A 117 5.77 -0.37 -13.46
N ALA A 118 4.43 -0.17 -13.57
CA ALA A 118 3.69 0.15 -14.82
C ALA A 118 2.13 0.12 -14.68
N SER A 119 1.54 1.25 -15.08
CA SER A 119 0.18 1.54 -15.61
C SER A 119 -1.10 1.12 -14.87
N ILE A 120 -1.87 2.14 -14.47
CA ILE A 120 -3.34 2.09 -14.44
C ILE A 120 -3.87 2.55 -15.81
N THR A 121 -4.66 1.70 -16.46
CA THR A 121 -5.55 2.10 -17.55
C THR A 121 -6.81 2.69 -16.92
N ARG A 122 -7.08 3.97 -17.19
CA ARG A 122 -8.35 4.61 -16.84
C ARG A 122 -9.47 3.90 -17.59
N THR A 123 -10.48 3.42 -16.86
CA THR A 123 -11.83 3.29 -17.42
C THR A 123 -12.82 3.67 -16.33
N ALA A 124 -13.15 4.97 -16.26
CA ALA A 124 -14.40 5.38 -15.66
C ALA A 124 -15.49 5.04 -16.67
N ALA A 125 -16.36 4.09 -16.34
CA ALA A 125 -17.58 3.84 -17.08
C ALA A 125 -18.54 5.03 -16.90
N SER A 126 -19.25 5.29 -17.99
CA SER A 126 -20.26 6.33 -18.28
C SER A 126 -21.19 6.73 -17.14
#